data_AF-A0A2D9ZYP8-F1
#
_entry.id   AF-A0A2D9ZYP8-F1
#
_cell.length_a   1.000
_cell.length_b   1.000
_cell.length_c   1.000
_cell.angle_alpha   90.00
_cell.angle_beta   90.00
_cell.angle_gamma   90.00
#
_symmetry.space_group_name_H-M   'P 1'
#
loop_
_entity.id
_entity.type
_entity.pdbx_description
1 polymer ?
#
loop_
_entity_poly.entity_id
_entity_poly.type
_entity_poly.pdbx_seq_one_letter_code
_entity_poly.pdbx_strand_id
1 'polypeptide(L)'
;MKYFVALFLLFSLSVHAEEAGREGAGDGDAAIREEVLTVKEAVLELNKDLYALERELLSPATARASFHLSLNYGKFFTPMSLTLSVDGKVQIQHLYTEQQFRALKMGAVHPLGDLNLSPGKHTVTALVRGVDHLGQDLELNVAQTVTKTSKPLITELLITDKEDLQSARLELKYW
;
A
#
# COMPACT_ATOMS: atom_id res chain seq x y z
N MET A 1 -45.77 -52.86 41.91
CA MET A 1 -46.81 -53.88 41.69
C MET A 1 -48.16 -53.28 42.06
N LYS A 2 -49.13 -53.37 41.13
CA LYS A 2 -50.57 -52.95 41.20
C LYS A 2 -50.91 -51.61 40.53
N TYR A 3 -52.12 -51.58 39.92
CA TYR A 3 -52.70 -50.70 38.88
C TYR A 3 -52.20 -51.06 37.46
N PHE A 4 -52.81 -51.91 36.61
CA PHE A 4 -54.19 -52.35 36.29
C PHE A 4 -55.11 -51.28 35.66
N VAL A 5 -55.48 -51.54 34.40
CA VAL A 5 -56.61 -51.04 33.58
C VAL A 5 -56.45 -49.63 33.01
N ALA A 6 -56.04 -49.49 31.74
CA ALA A 6 -56.83 -49.59 30.50
C ALA A 6 -57.78 -48.40 30.28
N LEU A 7 -57.39 -47.53 29.34
CA LEU A 7 -58.31 -46.71 28.57
C LEU A 7 -57.83 -46.73 27.11
N PHE A 8 -58.38 -47.68 26.37
CA PHE A 8 -58.20 -47.85 24.94
C PHE A 8 -59.55 -47.55 24.30
N LEU A 9 -59.71 -46.37 23.71
CA LEU A 9 -60.70 -46.09 22.66
C LEU A 9 -60.64 -44.60 22.29
N LEU A 10 -60.08 -44.30 21.12
CA LEU A 10 -60.77 -43.55 20.07
C LEU A 10 -59.88 -43.54 18.82
N PHE A 11 -60.07 -44.60 18.04
CA PHE A 11 -59.76 -44.65 16.62
C PHE A 11 -60.90 -43.90 15.91
N SER A 12 -60.60 -42.90 15.08
CA SER A 12 -61.15 -42.69 13.71
C SER A 12 -61.18 -41.21 13.28
N LEU A 13 -60.47 -40.96 12.17
CA LEU A 13 -60.76 -40.07 11.05
C LEU A 13 -61.53 -38.74 11.27
N SER A 14 -60.86 -37.64 10.94
CA SER A 14 -61.36 -36.73 9.90
C SER A 14 -60.19 -35.97 9.27
N VAL A 15 -59.78 -36.43 8.09
CA VAL A 15 -59.17 -35.60 7.05
C VAL A 15 -60.27 -34.66 6.57
N HIS A 16 -60.11 -33.36 6.76
CA HIS A 16 -60.77 -32.32 5.96
C HIS A 16 -59.70 -31.29 5.61
N ALA A 17 -59.42 -31.22 4.31
CA ALA A 17 -58.65 -30.16 3.70
C ALA A 17 -59.45 -28.85 3.78
N GLU A 18 -58.81 -27.80 4.27
CA GLU A 18 -59.28 -26.43 4.10
C GLU A 18 -58.11 -25.64 3.48
N GLU A 19 -58.11 -25.61 2.15
CA GLU A 19 -57.41 -24.59 1.36
C GLU A 19 -58.19 -23.29 1.49
N ALA A 20 -57.71 -22.35 2.30
CA ALA A 20 -58.07 -20.95 2.17
C ALA A 20 -57.00 -20.07 2.83
N GLY A 21 -56.41 -19.16 2.04
CA GLY A 21 -55.64 -18.02 2.57
C GLY A 21 -54.14 -18.10 2.38
N ARG A 22 -53.68 -18.14 1.12
CA ARG A 22 -52.28 -17.89 0.76
C ARG A 22 -52.21 -16.68 -0.16
N GLU A 23 -52.31 -15.48 0.41
CA GLU A 23 -52.05 -14.22 -0.30
C GLU A 23 -51.27 -13.28 0.61
N GLY A 24 -50.08 -12.85 0.16
CA GLY A 24 -49.49 -11.57 0.60
C GLY A 24 -48.09 -11.55 1.26
N ALA A 25 -47.43 -12.69 1.51
CA ALA A 25 -46.13 -12.69 2.22
C ALA A 25 -44.96 -13.33 1.45
N GLY A 26 -45.11 -13.57 0.14
CA GLY A 26 -44.14 -14.33 -0.67
C GLY A 26 -43.14 -13.49 -1.45
N ASP A 27 -43.48 -12.25 -1.80
CA ASP A 27 -42.74 -11.48 -2.81
C ASP A 27 -41.69 -10.54 -2.17
N GLY A 28 -42.08 -9.78 -1.15
CA GLY A 28 -41.15 -8.94 -0.38
C GLY A 28 -40.11 -9.74 0.39
N ASP A 29 -40.49 -10.90 0.95
CA ASP A 29 -39.57 -11.76 1.73
C ASP A 29 -38.62 -12.57 0.81
N ALA A 30 -38.95 -12.70 -0.48
CA ALA A 30 -38.06 -13.27 -1.50
C ALA A 30 -37.08 -12.22 -2.03
N ALA A 31 -37.56 -11.00 -2.35
CA ALA A 31 -36.71 -9.89 -2.78
C ALA A 31 -35.67 -9.48 -1.71
N ILE A 32 -36.08 -9.42 -0.43
CA ILE A 32 -35.17 -9.15 0.69
C ILE A 32 -34.18 -10.30 0.89
N ARG A 33 -34.58 -11.56 0.66
CA ARG A 33 -33.66 -12.70 0.71
C ARG A 33 -32.62 -12.64 -0.40
N GLU A 34 -33.02 -12.25 -1.60
CA GLU A 34 -32.13 -12.12 -2.75
C GLU A 34 -31.13 -10.97 -2.54
N GLU A 35 -31.59 -9.82 -2.02
CA GLU A 35 -30.72 -8.70 -1.67
C GLU A 35 -29.71 -9.08 -0.56
N VAL A 36 -30.14 -9.84 0.46
CA VAL A 36 -29.25 -10.36 1.51
C VAL A 36 -28.23 -11.36 0.97
N LEU A 37 -28.60 -12.18 -0.02
CA LEU A 37 -27.66 -13.11 -0.68
C LEU A 37 -26.62 -12.34 -1.49
N THR A 38 -27.03 -11.34 -2.28
CA THR A 38 -26.12 -10.48 -3.05
C THR A 38 -25.15 -9.71 -2.15
N VAL A 39 -25.63 -9.16 -1.03
CA VAL A 39 -24.75 -8.47 -0.08
C VAL A 39 -23.78 -9.44 0.59
N LYS A 40 -24.22 -10.66 0.95
CA LYS A 40 -23.33 -11.70 1.48
C LYS A 40 -22.25 -12.11 0.48
N GLU A 41 -22.60 -12.24 -0.80
CA GLU A 41 -21.65 -12.52 -1.88
C GLU A 41 -20.63 -11.39 -2.03
N ALA A 42 -21.08 -10.13 -2.05
CA ALA A 42 -20.19 -8.97 -2.10
C ALA A 42 -19.26 -8.87 -0.87
N VAL A 43 -19.76 -9.19 0.33
CA VAL A 43 -18.95 -9.25 1.55
C VAL A 43 -17.95 -10.41 1.50
N LEU A 44 -18.32 -11.56 0.94
CA LEU A 44 -17.42 -12.70 0.73
C LEU A 44 -16.34 -12.40 -0.31
N GLU A 45 -16.66 -11.70 -1.39
CA GLU A 45 -15.69 -11.23 -2.38
C GLU A 45 -14.72 -10.22 -1.78
N LEU A 46 -15.22 -9.19 -1.08
CA LEU A 46 -14.39 -8.20 -0.41
C LEU A 46 -13.47 -8.83 0.63
N ASN A 47 -13.95 -9.80 1.41
CA ASN A 47 -13.13 -10.53 2.37
C ASN A 47 -12.01 -11.32 1.66
N LYS A 48 -12.26 -11.93 0.50
CA LYS A 48 -11.22 -12.64 -0.28
C LYS A 48 -10.15 -11.68 -0.79
N ASP A 49 -10.56 -10.51 -1.27
CA ASP A 49 -9.63 -9.47 -1.72
C ASP A 49 -8.78 -8.94 -0.56
N LEU A 50 -9.39 -8.77 0.63
CA LEU A 50 -8.69 -8.40 1.85
C LEU A 50 -7.67 -9.47 2.28
N TYR A 51 -8.05 -10.75 2.26
CA TYR A 51 -7.14 -11.87 2.55
C TYR A 51 -6.00 -12.02 1.53
N ALA A 52 -6.25 -11.68 0.26
CA ALA A 52 -5.19 -11.64 -0.75
C ALA A 52 -4.20 -10.51 -0.46
N LEU A 53 -4.70 -9.32 -0.12
CA LEU A 53 -3.89 -8.17 0.25
C LEU A 53 -3.07 -8.42 1.53
N GLU A 54 -3.67 -9.07 2.54
CA GLU A 54 -2.96 -9.47 3.77
C GLU A 54 -1.81 -10.44 3.49
N ARG A 55 -2.02 -11.47 2.65
CA ARG A 55 -0.96 -12.43 2.30
C ARG A 55 0.18 -11.81 1.49
N GLU A 56 -0.13 -10.83 0.65
CA GLU A 56 0.89 -10.08 -0.10
C GLU A 56 1.73 -9.18 0.82
N LEU A 57 1.13 -8.57 1.85
CA LEU A 57 1.85 -7.82 2.88
C LEU A 57 2.76 -8.71 3.74
N LEU A 58 2.39 -9.99 3.91
CA LEU A 58 3.18 -10.99 4.64
C LEU A 58 4.37 -11.56 3.85
N SER A 59 4.60 -11.13 2.61
CA SER A 59 5.74 -11.56 1.78
C SER A 59 6.80 -10.45 1.69
N PRO A 60 7.89 -10.51 2.49
CA PRO A 60 8.85 -9.40 2.62
C PRO A 60 9.53 -9.00 1.30
N ALA A 61 9.62 -9.93 0.33
CA ALA A 61 10.26 -9.67 -0.95
C ALA A 61 9.40 -8.82 -1.91
N THR A 62 8.07 -8.91 -1.84
CA THR A 62 7.15 -8.17 -2.75
C THR A 62 6.83 -6.78 -2.23
N ALA A 63 6.84 -6.57 -0.91
CA ALA A 63 6.67 -5.24 -0.30
C ALA A 63 7.90 -4.32 -0.45
N ARG A 64 9.04 -4.84 -0.93
CA ARG A 64 10.30 -4.11 -0.95
C ARG A 64 10.28 -2.92 -1.92
N ALA A 65 10.71 -1.76 -1.41
CA ALA A 65 11.04 -0.56 -2.16
C ALA A 65 12.47 -0.15 -1.84
N SER A 66 13.33 -0.11 -2.84
CA SER A 66 14.75 0.22 -2.69
C SER A 66 15.03 1.65 -3.10
N PHE A 67 15.86 2.35 -2.33
CA PHE A 67 16.20 3.75 -2.54
C PHE A 67 17.69 3.93 -2.75
N HIS A 68 18.04 4.71 -3.77
CA HIS A 68 19.42 4.97 -4.16
C HIS A 68 19.63 6.47 -4.40
N LEU A 69 20.84 6.96 -4.16
CA LEU A 69 21.28 8.28 -4.60
C LEU A 69 22.41 8.14 -5.62
N SER A 70 22.32 8.90 -6.70
CA SER A 70 23.40 9.06 -7.68
C SER A 70 23.63 10.54 -7.98
N LEU A 71 24.81 10.83 -8.53
CA LEU A 71 25.25 12.18 -8.86
C LEU A 71 25.77 12.21 -10.28
N ASN A 72 25.30 13.17 -11.06
CA ASN A 72 25.80 13.44 -12.40
C ASN A 72 26.69 14.69 -12.39
N TYR A 73 27.98 14.50 -12.62
CA TYR A 73 29.07 15.50 -12.58
C TYR A 73 29.38 16.13 -11.21
N GLY A 74 28.41 16.72 -10.52
CA GLY A 74 28.59 17.33 -9.20
C GLY A 74 29.52 18.56 -9.18
N LYS A 75 29.41 19.42 -10.18
CA LYS A 75 30.16 20.66 -10.32
C LYS A 75 29.56 21.79 -9.48
N PHE A 76 28.24 21.87 -9.38
CA PHE A 76 27.56 23.01 -8.73
C PHE A 76 27.00 22.69 -7.36
N PHE A 77 27.11 21.44 -6.89
CA PHE A 77 26.54 21.05 -5.61
C PHE A 77 27.35 19.94 -4.93
N THR A 78 27.64 20.16 -3.64
CA THR A 78 28.27 19.18 -2.75
C THR A 78 27.27 18.75 -1.69
N PRO A 79 26.69 17.54 -1.76
CA PRO A 79 25.73 17.05 -0.78
C PRO A 79 26.42 16.79 0.57
N MET A 80 25.80 17.25 1.65
CA MET A 80 26.25 17.03 3.03
C MET A 80 25.28 16.15 3.82
N SER A 81 23.98 16.30 3.58
CA SER A 81 22.97 15.46 4.22
C SER A 81 21.82 15.13 3.29
N LEU A 82 21.19 13.99 3.54
CA LEU A 82 19.97 13.55 2.87
C LEU A 82 18.93 13.16 3.91
N THR A 83 17.70 13.58 3.69
CA THR A 83 16.52 13.10 4.41
C THR A 83 15.50 12.61 3.40
N LEU A 84 15.10 11.35 3.54
CA LEU A 84 14.04 10.72 2.76
C LEU A 84 12.85 10.43 3.67
N SER A 85 11.69 10.90 3.22
CA SER A 85 10.40 10.63 3.85
C SER A 85 9.48 9.94 2.87
N VAL A 86 8.68 9.01 3.39
CA VAL A 86 7.58 8.38 2.65
C VAL A 86 6.30 8.61 3.43
N ASP A 87 5.27 9.12 2.76
CA ASP A 87 3.96 9.46 3.33
C ASP A 87 4.07 10.37 4.57
N GLY A 88 4.96 11.36 4.48
CA GLY A 88 5.20 12.36 5.54
C GLY A 88 6.02 11.86 6.72
N LYS A 89 6.45 10.60 6.74
CA LYS A 89 7.28 10.02 7.81
C LYS A 89 8.73 9.91 7.35
N VAL A 90 9.67 10.42 8.14
CA VAL A 90 11.11 10.27 7.88
C VAL A 90 11.49 8.81 8.01
N GLN A 91 12.05 8.23 6.96
CA GLN A 91 12.44 6.82 6.89
C GLN A 91 13.95 6.65 6.82
N ILE A 92 14.66 7.51 6.07
CA ILE A 92 16.11 7.42 5.89
C ILE A 92 16.74 8.79 6.09
N GLN A 93 17.86 8.82 6.83
CA GLN A 93 18.71 9.98 6.97
C GLN A 93 20.17 9.57 6.77
N HIS A 94 20.94 10.40 6.08
CA HIS A 94 22.36 10.13 5.84
C HIS A 94 23.19 11.42 5.89
N LEU A 95 24.40 11.32 6.43
CA LEU A 95 25.41 12.38 6.37
C LEU A 95 26.55 11.94 5.46
N TYR A 96 26.87 12.75 4.47
CA TYR A 96 27.90 12.47 3.49
C TYR A 96 29.27 12.94 3.98
N THR A 97 30.26 12.06 3.84
CA THR A 97 31.67 12.42 3.98
C THR A 97 32.24 12.87 2.62
N GLU A 98 33.35 13.60 2.67
CA GLU A 98 34.11 13.96 1.46
C GLU A 98 34.49 12.75 0.60
N GLN A 99 34.79 11.60 1.22
CA GLN A 99 35.10 10.38 0.49
C GLN A 99 33.87 9.81 -0.23
N GLN A 100 32.71 9.81 0.42
CA GLN A 100 31.45 9.38 -0.19
C GLN A 100 31.06 10.31 -1.34
N PHE A 101 31.21 11.62 -1.16
CA PHE A 101 30.97 12.57 -2.24
C PHE A 101 31.89 12.31 -3.44
N ARG A 102 33.20 12.13 -3.23
CA ARG A 102 34.12 11.77 -4.31
C ARG A 102 33.70 10.49 -5.04
N ALA A 103 33.25 9.47 -4.32
CA ALA A 103 32.75 8.24 -4.93
C ALA A 103 31.51 8.51 -5.82
N LEU A 104 30.55 9.31 -5.34
CA LEU A 104 29.39 9.73 -6.14
C LEU A 104 29.82 10.46 -7.41
N LYS A 105 30.80 11.37 -7.34
CA LYS A 105 31.35 12.06 -8.54
C LYS A 105 31.99 11.10 -9.54
N MET A 106 32.52 9.97 -9.08
CA MET A 106 33.08 8.91 -9.91
C MET A 106 32.01 7.96 -10.48
N GLY A 107 30.72 8.26 -10.28
CA GLY A 107 29.60 7.46 -10.76
C GLY A 107 29.18 6.33 -9.81
N ALA A 108 29.64 6.34 -8.56
CA ALA A 108 29.11 5.41 -7.57
C ALA A 108 27.62 5.70 -7.32
N VAL A 109 26.86 4.64 -7.08
CA VAL A 109 25.47 4.72 -6.63
C VAL A 109 25.45 4.37 -5.15
N HIS A 110 24.90 5.24 -4.33
CA HIS A 110 24.76 5.00 -2.90
C HIS A 110 23.42 4.33 -2.60
N PRO A 111 23.39 3.05 -2.15
CA PRO A 111 22.17 2.43 -1.66
C PRO A 111 21.79 3.07 -0.31
N LEU A 112 20.69 3.83 -0.30
CA LEU A 112 20.18 4.50 0.89
C LEU A 112 19.51 3.52 1.85
N GLY A 113 18.89 2.48 1.30
CA GLY A 113 18.24 1.41 2.06
C GLY A 113 16.98 0.89 1.39
N ASP A 114 16.36 -0.08 2.06
CA ASP A 114 15.11 -0.70 1.64
C ASP A 114 14.00 -0.40 2.65
N LEU A 115 12.81 -0.14 2.13
CA LEU A 115 11.59 0.07 2.91
C LEU A 115 10.53 -0.94 2.47
N ASN A 116 9.62 -1.29 3.38
CA ASN A 116 8.45 -2.08 3.03
C ASN A 116 7.29 -1.13 2.74
N LEU A 117 6.85 -1.10 1.49
CA LEU A 117 5.70 -0.34 1.01
C LEU A 117 4.62 -1.30 0.50
N SER A 118 3.39 -1.12 1.00
CA SER A 118 2.21 -1.82 0.48
C SER A 118 1.99 -1.47 -1.00
N PRO A 119 1.29 -2.31 -1.78
CA PRO A 119 0.77 -1.89 -3.07
C PRO A 119 -0.10 -0.62 -2.92
N GLY A 120 0.05 0.35 -3.83
CA GLY A 120 -0.69 1.61 -3.78
C GLY A 120 0.15 2.85 -4.09
N LYS A 121 -0.44 4.03 -3.85
CA LYS A 121 0.22 5.32 -4.06
C LYS A 121 0.94 5.75 -2.78
N HIS A 122 2.21 6.11 -2.93
CA HIS A 122 3.04 6.63 -1.85
C HIS A 122 3.65 7.96 -2.26
N THR A 123 3.69 8.93 -1.35
CA THR A 123 4.38 10.20 -1.58
C THR A 123 5.80 10.09 -1.07
N VAL A 124 6.75 10.11 -1.99
CA VAL A 124 8.18 10.12 -1.68
C VAL A 124 8.67 11.55 -1.70
N THR A 125 9.24 12.00 -0.58
CA THR A 125 9.87 13.31 -0.46
C THR A 125 11.33 13.13 -0.09
N ALA A 126 12.23 13.76 -0.84
CA ALA A 126 13.64 13.80 -0.51
C ALA A 126 14.12 15.24 -0.42
N LEU A 127 14.96 15.50 0.58
CA LEU A 127 15.66 16.76 0.80
C LEU A 127 17.14 16.45 0.92
N VAL A 128 17.95 17.10 0.08
CA VAL A 128 19.40 17.02 0.14
C VAL A 128 19.93 18.42 0.44
N ARG A 129 20.64 18.57 1.55
CA ARG A 129 21.28 19.83 1.94
C ARG A 129 22.76 19.74 1.66
N GLY A 130 23.33 20.85 1.23
CA GLY A 130 24.75 20.94 0.92
C GLY A 130 25.17 22.36 0.66
N VAL A 131 26.26 22.50 -0.07
CA VAL A 131 26.79 23.80 -0.48
C VAL A 131 26.95 23.84 -2.00
N ASP A 132 26.81 25.04 -2.56
CA ASP A 132 27.08 25.29 -3.97
C ASP A 132 28.58 25.45 -4.26
N HIS A 133 28.93 25.75 -5.51
CA HIS A 133 30.32 25.99 -5.93
C HIS A 133 30.97 27.26 -5.35
N LEU A 134 30.19 28.18 -4.76
CA LEU A 134 30.66 29.39 -4.08
C LEU A 134 30.75 29.18 -2.55
N GLY A 135 30.36 28.01 -2.05
CA GLY A 135 30.31 27.69 -0.63
C GLY A 135 29.08 28.25 0.09
N GLN A 136 28.04 28.65 -0.64
CA GLN A 136 26.77 29.06 -0.06
C GLN A 136 25.87 27.85 0.18
N ASP A 137 25.08 27.89 1.26
CA ASP A 137 24.12 26.84 1.56
C ASP A 137 23.09 26.71 0.42
N LEU A 138 22.88 25.47 -0.03
CA LEU A 138 21.89 25.13 -1.05
C LEU A 138 21.10 23.90 -0.62
N GLU A 139 19.79 23.95 -0.82
CA GLU A 139 18.89 22.83 -0.61
C GLU A 139 18.27 22.38 -1.93
N LEU A 140 18.31 21.06 -2.18
CA LEU A 140 17.63 20.43 -3.31
C LEU A 140 16.54 19.52 -2.78
N ASN A 141 15.33 19.65 -3.31
CA ASN A 141 14.21 18.84 -2.88
C ASN A 141 13.40 18.28 -4.06
N VAL A 142 12.75 17.15 -3.83
CA VAL A 142 11.77 16.56 -4.74
C VAL A 142 10.65 15.93 -3.92
N ALA A 143 9.42 16.08 -4.38
CA ALA A 143 8.25 15.41 -3.83
C ALA A 143 7.44 14.81 -4.98
N GLN A 144 7.27 13.50 -5.00
CA GLN A 144 6.62 12.80 -6.10
C GLN A 144 5.80 11.63 -5.59
N THR A 145 4.58 11.50 -6.12
CA THR A 145 3.75 10.32 -5.89
C THR A 145 4.23 9.19 -6.79
N VAL A 146 4.59 8.06 -6.16
CA VAL A 146 5.01 6.83 -6.81
C VAL A 146 3.91 5.79 -6.62
N THR A 147 3.64 4.98 -7.64
CA THR A 147 2.66 3.88 -7.55
C THR A 147 3.40 2.55 -7.43
N LYS A 148 3.34 1.95 -6.24
CA LYS A 148 3.87 0.62 -5.95
C LYS A 148 2.89 -0.44 -6.45
N THR A 149 3.38 -1.33 -7.32
CA THR A 149 2.64 -2.52 -7.76
C THR A 149 2.96 -3.71 -6.85
N SER A 150 2.54 -4.92 -7.22
CA SER A 150 2.96 -6.17 -6.55
C SER A 150 4.45 -6.50 -6.72
N LYS A 151 5.14 -5.86 -7.68
CA LYS A 151 6.57 -6.04 -7.92
C LYS A 151 7.42 -5.12 -7.03
N PRO A 152 8.68 -5.49 -6.70
CA PRO A 152 9.58 -4.60 -5.99
C PRO A 152 9.72 -3.26 -6.71
N LEU A 153 9.70 -2.18 -5.94
CA LEU A 153 9.90 -0.82 -6.47
C LEU A 153 11.38 -0.46 -6.36
N ILE A 154 11.96 0.05 -7.43
CA ILE A 154 13.32 0.57 -7.39
C ILE A 154 13.24 2.05 -7.67
N THR A 155 13.93 2.83 -6.84
CA THR A 155 13.97 4.28 -6.97
C THR A 155 15.40 4.79 -7.00
N GLU A 156 15.59 5.87 -7.75
CA GLU A 156 16.84 6.60 -7.86
C GLU A 156 16.55 8.09 -7.65
N LEU A 157 17.16 8.64 -6.61
CA LEU A 157 17.35 10.06 -6.45
C LEU A 157 18.58 10.47 -7.27
N LEU A 158 18.37 11.28 -8.29
CA LEU A 158 19.44 11.74 -9.18
C LEU A 158 19.67 13.23 -8.97
N ILE A 159 20.88 13.58 -8.54
CA ILE A 159 21.34 14.97 -8.55
C ILE A 159 21.99 15.25 -9.90
N THR A 160 21.50 16.28 -10.60
CA THR A 160 22.04 16.68 -11.91
C THR A 160 22.36 18.18 -11.93
N ASP A 161 23.55 18.51 -12.42
CA ASP A 161 23.96 19.89 -12.66
C ASP A 161 23.08 20.57 -13.75
N LYS A 162 22.83 21.86 -13.55
CA LYS A 162 22.15 22.78 -14.46
C LYS A 162 23.11 23.91 -14.80
N GLU A 163 23.87 23.71 -15.88
CA GLU A 163 24.94 24.62 -16.32
C GLU A 163 24.41 26.03 -16.64
N ASP A 164 23.21 26.13 -17.19
CA ASP A 164 22.52 27.39 -17.49
C ASP A 164 22.20 28.21 -16.25
N LEU A 165 21.94 27.53 -15.12
CA LEU A 165 21.62 28.15 -13.84
C LEU A 165 22.82 28.17 -12.87
N GLN A 166 23.95 27.60 -13.28
CA GLN A 166 25.10 27.31 -12.41
C GLN A 166 24.69 26.67 -11.07
N SER A 167 23.73 25.76 -11.13
CA SER A 167 23.13 25.14 -9.95
C SER A 167 22.96 23.64 -10.19
N ALA A 168 22.25 22.95 -9.31
CA ALA A 168 21.88 21.56 -9.47
C ALA A 168 20.38 21.37 -9.18
N ARG A 169 19.85 20.23 -9.59
CA ARG A 169 18.49 19.81 -9.22
C ARG A 169 18.48 18.37 -8.74
N LEU A 170 17.46 18.04 -7.95
CA LEU A 170 17.16 16.69 -7.52
C LEU A 170 15.93 16.17 -8.28
N GLU A 171 16.03 14.95 -8.78
CA GLU A 171 14.93 14.24 -9.44
C GLU A 171 14.74 12.87 -8.81
N LEU A 172 13.49 12.40 -8.79
CA LEU A 172 13.18 11.02 -8.44
C LEU A 172 12.81 10.26 -9.72
N LYS A 173 13.52 9.17 -9.99
CA LYS A 173 13.18 8.18 -11.00
C LYS A 173 12.76 6.90 -10.30
N TYR A 174 11.83 6.18 -10.92
CA TYR A 174 11.36 4.90 -10.39
C TYR A 174 10.88 3.98 -11.50
N TRP A 175 10.93 2.68 -11.23
CA TRP A 175 10.50 1.60 -12.14
C TRP A 175 10.04 0.37 -11.37
#